data_AF-A0A3P7K6R1-F1
#
_entry.id   AF-A0A3P7K6R1-F1
#
_cell.length_a   1.000
_cell.length_b   1.000
_cell.length_c   1.000
_cell.angle_alpha   90.00
_cell.angle_beta   90.00
_cell.angle_gamma   90.00
#
_symmetry.space_group_name_H-M   'P 1'
#
loop_
_entity.id
_entity.type
_entity.pdbx_description
1 polymer ?
#
loop_
_entity_poly.entity_id
_entity_poly.type
_entity_poly.pdbx_seq_one_letter_code
_entity_poly.pdbx_strand_id
1 'polypeptide(L)'
;TWSLCLKDKTKRAQGWFCPSELTSYRVIAFVAYVRAVLEMGISLYTLELVDELKMSPYMIVMKKRRRFLYIYEEFKQCKNLIICYDVGIVAPLVPRIDEKQFQLEQVEIIASHVLYKDDFLKYLSLAPNIKFLRILLPCHWTERVKRCTFGCFRNNDFACFMEYGWSSVSYYLPHTSLVFA
;
A
#
# COMPACT_ATOMS: atom_id res chain seq x y z
N THR A 1 -5.63 -21.24 -5.80
CA THR A 1 -5.22 -19.92 -5.26
C THR A 1 -4.11 -19.36 -6.12
N TRP A 2 -4.16 -18.07 -6.45
CA TRP A 2 -3.24 -17.43 -7.40
C TRP A 2 -2.43 -16.31 -6.74
N SER A 3 -1.21 -16.07 -7.23
CA SER A 3 -0.43 -14.89 -6.89
C SER A 3 -0.43 -13.95 -8.10
N LEU A 4 -0.82 -12.70 -7.89
CA LEU A 4 -0.91 -11.67 -8.92
C LEU A 4 0.11 -10.57 -8.64
N CYS A 5 0.96 -10.26 -9.61
CA CYS A 5 1.88 -9.12 -9.56
C CYS A 5 1.49 -8.11 -10.64
N LEU A 6 1.12 -6.91 -10.22
CA LEU A 6 0.74 -5.81 -11.09
C LEU A 6 1.85 -4.75 -11.07
N LYS A 7 2.42 -4.49 -12.25
CA LYS A 7 3.54 -3.56 -12.42
C LYS A 7 3.15 -2.37 -13.26
N ASP A 8 3.36 -1.18 -12.71
CA ASP A 8 3.05 0.09 -13.36
C ASP A 8 4.32 0.71 -13.98
N LYS A 9 4.36 0.74 -15.31
CA LYS A 9 5.35 1.49 -16.11
C LYS A 9 4.77 2.75 -16.75
N THR A 10 3.56 3.14 -16.39
CA THR A 10 2.87 4.26 -17.01
C THR A 10 3.45 5.58 -16.52
N LYS A 11 3.47 6.61 -17.37
CA LYS A 11 3.92 7.95 -16.96
C LYS A 11 2.97 8.63 -15.95
N ARG A 12 1.72 8.16 -15.83
CA ARG A 12 0.66 8.83 -15.06
C ARG A 12 0.41 8.24 -13.67
N ALA A 13 1.04 7.12 -13.33
CA ALA A 13 0.79 6.41 -12.07
C ALA A 13 -0.66 5.92 -11.96
N GLN A 14 -1.03 5.38 -10.80
CA GLN A 14 -2.41 4.99 -10.45
C GLN A 14 -3.25 6.18 -9.91
N GLY A 15 -2.85 7.42 -10.19
CA GLY A 15 -3.53 8.62 -9.70
C GLY A 15 -5.02 8.68 -10.10
N TRP A 16 -5.82 9.45 -9.34
CA TRP A 16 -7.27 9.54 -9.54
C TRP A 16 -7.63 9.69 -11.01
N PHE A 17 -8.39 8.72 -11.51
CA PHE A 17 -9.07 8.82 -12.78
C PHE A 17 -10.44 9.44 -12.52
N CYS A 18 -10.78 10.48 -13.26
CA CYS A 18 -12.14 10.99 -13.29
C CYS A 18 -13.12 9.85 -13.61
N PRO A 19 -14.36 9.84 -13.10
CA PRO A 19 -15.37 8.86 -13.51
C PRO A 19 -15.52 8.73 -15.04
N SER A 20 -15.33 9.81 -15.80
CA SER A 20 -15.35 9.81 -17.27
C SER A 20 -14.11 9.15 -17.91
N GLU A 21 -13.04 8.97 -17.14
CA GLU A 21 -11.78 8.37 -17.55
C GLU A 21 -11.73 6.87 -17.22
N LEU A 22 -12.51 6.39 -16.23
CA LEU A 22 -12.49 4.99 -15.78
C LEU A 22 -12.77 3.97 -16.89
N THR A 23 -13.63 4.28 -17.86
CA THR A 23 -13.93 3.38 -19.00
C THR A 23 -12.74 3.24 -19.96
N SER A 24 -12.07 4.35 -20.28
CA SER A 24 -10.92 4.38 -21.20
C SER A 24 -9.62 3.89 -20.56
N TYR A 25 -9.52 4.00 -19.23
CA TYR A 25 -8.30 3.72 -18.46
C TYR A 25 -8.46 2.52 -17.51
N ARG A 26 -9.51 1.71 -17.68
CA ARG A 26 -9.72 0.45 -16.94
C ARG A 26 -8.49 -0.47 -16.99
N VAL A 27 -7.74 -0.43 -18.09
CA VAL A 27 -6.54 -1.24 -18.34
C VAL A 27 -5.30 -0.72 -17.61
N ILE A 28 -5.34 0.50 -17.07
CA ILE A 28 -4.23 1.04 -16.30
C ILE A 28 -4.49 1.04 -14.80
N ALA A 29 -5.71 0.77 -14.33
CA ALA A 29 -6.01 0.72 -12.90
C ALA A 29 -5.88 -0.70 -12.33
N PHE A 30 -5.00 -0.91 -11.35
CA PHE A 30 -4.80 -2.21 -10.70
C PHE A 30 -6.10 -2.82 -10.17
N VAL A 31 -7.01 -1.99 -9.65
CA VAL A 31 -8.30 -2.43 -9.11
C VAL A 31 -9.17 -3.15 -10.14
N ALA A 32 -9.12 -2.78 -11.42
CA ALA A 32 -9.94 -3.41 -12.46
C ALA A 32 -9.51 -4.87 -12.69
N TYR A 33 -8.20 -5.12 -12.72
CA TYR A 33 -7.65 -6.48 -12.84
C TYR A 33 -7.99 -7.33 -11.62
N VAL A 34 -7.82 -6.77 -10.41
CA VAL A 34 -8.16 -7.49 -9.18
C VAL A 34 -9.66 -7.82 -9.15
N ARG A 35 -10.54 -6.87 -9.50
CA ARG A 35 -12.00 -7.11 -9.61
C ARG A 35 -12.32 -8.24 -10.59
N ALA A 36 -11.76 -8.20 -11.79
CA ALA A 36 -12.02 -9.22 -12.80
C ALA A 36 -11.60 -10.63 -12.31
N VAL A 37 -10.43 -10.75 -11.68
CA VAL A 37 -9.96 -12.03 -11.12
C VAL A 37 -10.89 -12.53 -10.02
N LEU A 38 -11.34 -11.65 -9.13
CA LEU A 38 -12.28 -12.00 -8.06
C LEU A 38 -13.68 -12.38 -8.59
N GLU A 39 -14.16 -11.69 -9.62
CA GLU A 39 -15.44 -11.97 -10.31
C GLU A 39 -15.41 -13.33 -11.02
N MET A 40 -14.24 -13.77 -11.49
CA MET A 40 -14.02 -15.12 -12.03
C MET A 40 -13.98 -16.21 -10.94
N GLY A 41 -14.15 -15.86 -9.66
CA GLY A 41 -14.12 -16.82 -8.55
C GLY A 41 -12.71 -17.29 -8.16
N ILE A 42 -11.67 -16.63 -8.66
CA ILE A 42 -10.28 -16.99 -8.36
C ILE A 42 -9.88 -16.37 -7.02
N SER A 43 -9.58 -17.23 -6.03
CA SER A 43 -9.02 -16.77 -4.74
C SER A 43 -7.56 -16.35 -4.89
N LEU A 44 -7.26 -15.16 -4.38
CA LEU A 44 -5.93 -14.55 -4.39
C LEU A 44 -5.15 -14.93 -3.12
N TYR A 45 -3.99 -15.55 -3.31
CA TYR A 45 -3.02 -15.78 -2.24
C TYR A 45 -2.18 -14.53 -2.02
N THR A 46 -1.50 -14.05 -3.06
CA THR A 46 -0.66 -12.84 -2.98
C THR A 46 -1.10 -11.81 -4.01
N LEU A 47 -1.16 -10.55 -3.61
CA LEU A 47 -1.30 -9.41 -4.51
C LEU A 47 -0.09 -8.48 -4.32
N GLU A 48 0.72 -8.34 -5.35
CA GLU A 48 1.88 -7.46 -5.37
C GLU A 48 1.62 -6.27 -6.30
N LEU A 49 1.82 -5.05 -5.78
CA LEU A 49 1.56 -3.79 -6.48
C LEU A 49 2.87 -3.01 -6.59
N VAL A 50 3.40 -2.86 -7.80
CA VAL A 50 4.76 -2.32 -8.05
C VAL A 50 4.70 -1.09 -8.96
N ASP A 51 5.36 0.00 -8.55
CA ASP A 51 5.67 1.11 -9.44
C ASP A 51 7.12 0.99 -9.93
N GLU A 52 7.31 0.62 -11.20
CA GLU A 52 8.64 0.45 -11.79
C GLU A 52 9.31 1.78 -12.15
N LEU A 53 8.53 2.88 -12.17
CA LEU A 53 9.05 4.23 -12.35
C LEU A 53 9.18 4.98 -11.02
N LYS A 54 9.04 4.26 -9.89
CA LYS A 54 9.15 4.84 -8.56
C LYS A 54 10.56 5.38 -8.35
N MET A 55 10.61 6.66 -7.99
CA MET A 55 11.85 7.25 -7.53
C MET A 55 12.17 6.73 -6.13
N SER A 56 13.46 6.65 -5.82
CA SER A 56 13.91 6.36 -4.46
C SER A 56 13.20 7.31 -3.47
N PRO A 57 12.70 6.81 -2.32
CA PRO A 57 11.99 7.61 -1.32
C PRO A 57 12.71 8.90 -0.92
N TYR A 58 14.03 8.86 -0.87
CA TYR A 58 14.88 10.01 -0.55
C TYR A 58 14.82 11.13 -1.59
N MET A 59 14.70 10.79 -2.88
CA MET A 59 14.66 11.78 -3.96
C MET A 59 13.32 12.50 -4.07
N ILE A 60 12.26 11.94 -3.46
CA ILE A 60 10.91 12.50 -3.50
C ILE A 60 10.84 13.85 -2.78
N VAL A 61 11.61 14.04 -1.70
CA VAL A 61 11.70 15.33 -0.99
C VAL A 61 12.27 16.42 -1.88
N MET A 62 13.23 16.08 -2.73
CA MET A 62 13.88 17.05 -3.62
C MET A 62 13.02 17.38 -4.85
N LYS A 63 12.34 16.39 -5.43
CA LYS A 63 11.64 16.56 -6.71
C LYS A 63 10.13 16.83 -6.58
N LYS A 64 9.52 16.59 -5.41
CA LYS A 64 8.07 16.70 -5.11
C LYS A 64 7.11 16.00 -6.11
N ARG A 65 7.64 15.21 -7.04
CA ARG A 65 6.85 14.38 -7.97
C ARG A 65 6.59 13.04 -7.30
N ARG A 66 5.40 12.90 -6.73
CA ARG A 66 4.95 11.65 -6.12
C ARG A 66 4.04 10.90 -7.08
N ARG A 67 4.22 9.59 -7.12
CA ARG A 67 3.40 8.65 -7.87
C ARG A 67 2.64 7.85 -6.84
N PHE A 68 1.32 7.96 -6.84
CA PHE A 68 0.49 7.42 -5.77
C PHE A 68 -0.35 6.26 -6.21
N LEU A 69 -0.46 5.29 -5.32
CA LEU A 69 -1.46 4.24 -5.33
C LEU A 69 -2.70 4.69 -4.56
N TYR A 70 -3.86 4.46 -5.15
CA TYR A 70 -5.14 4.46 -4.46
C TYR A 70 -5.38 3.06 -3.88
N ILE A 71 -5.66 3.00 -2.58
CA ILE A 71 -5.96 1.74 -1.89
C ILE A 71 -7.45 1.47 -1.98
N TYR A 72 -7.81 0.33 -2.56
CA TYR A 72 -9.20 -0.09 -2.75
C TYR A 72 -9.51 -1.35 -1.95
N GLU A 73 -10.78 -1.50 -1.53
CA GLU A 73 -11.30 -2.64 -0.76
C GLU A 73 -10.94 -4.01 -1.34
N GLU A 74 -10.89 -4.12 -2.66
CA GLU A 74 -10.57 -5.37 -3.34
C GLU A 74 -9.16 -5.88 -3.02
N PHE A 75 -8.25 -5.02 -2.58
CA PHE A 75 -6.91 -5.44 -2.18
C PHE A 75 -6.91 -6.23 -0.86
N LYS A 76 -7.96 -6.15 -0.03
CA LYS A 76 -8.15 -6.99 1.18
C LYS A 76 -8.64 -8.41 0.87
N GLN A 77 -8.93 -8.74 -0.39
CA GLN A 77 -9.43 -10.06 -0.80
C GLN A 77 -8.29 -11.07 -1.10
N CYS A 78 -7.03 -10.66 -0.92
CA CYS A 78 -5.87 -11.56 -0.97
C CYS A 78 -5.41 -11.93 0.45
N LYS A 79 -4.62 -13.00 0.62
CA LYS A 79 -3.99 -13.31 1.92
C LYS A 79 -2.79 -12.41 2.23
N ASN A 80 -1.96 -12.14 1.23
CA ASN A 80 -0.72 -11.37 1.36
C ASN A 80 -0.76 -10.17 0.40
N LEU A 81 -0.75 -8.96 0.95
CA LEU A 81 -0.68 -7.73 0.16
C LEU A 81 0.73 -7.15 0.23
N ILE A 82 1.40 -7.03 -0.92
CA ILE A 82 2.75 -6.47 -1.04
C ILE A 82 2.66 -5.15 -1.81
N ILE A 83 3.11 -4.06 -1.18
CA ILE A 83 3.01 -2.70 -1.72
C ILE A 83 4.42 -2.15 -1.93
N CYS A 84 4.82 -2.09 -3.20
CA CYS A 84 6.04 -1.45 -3.69
C CYS A 84 5.69 -0.10 -4.37
N TYR A 85 4.66 0.57 -3.87
CA TYR A 85 4.07 1.80 -4.41
C TYR A 85 3.82 2.79 -3.27
N ASP A 86 4.08 4.08 -3.46
CA ASP A 86 3.71 5.06 -2.43
C ASP A 86 2.18 5.15 -2.29
N VAL A 87 1.68 4.98 -1.07
CA VAL A 87 0.26 5.00 -0.74
C VAL A 87 -0.18 6.45 -0.55
N GLY A 88 -1.00 6.92 -1.49
CA GLY A 88 -1.48 8.29 -1.52
C GLY A 88 -2.80 8.47 -0.80
N ILE A 89 -3.85 7.78 -1.24
CA ILE A 89 -5.22 7.95 -0.75
C ILE A 89 -5.86 6.58 -0.56
N VAL A 90 -6.68 6.46 0.49
CA VAL A 90 -7.57 5.32 0.71
C VAL A 90 -8.92 5.66 0.07
N ALA A 91 -9.40 4.80 -0.84
CA ALA A 91 -10.69 5.01 -1.48
C ALA A 91 -11.81 4.94 -0.42
N PRO A 92 -12.83 5.82 -0.51
CA PRO A 92 -13.95 5.80 0.42
C PRO A 92 -14.66 4.45 0.38
N LEU A 93 -15.14 4.00 1.55
CA LEU A 93 -15.86 2.75 1.72
C LEU A 93 -17.14 2.78 0.89
N VAL A 94 -17.20 1.94 -0.15
CA VAL A 94 -18.43 1.65 -0.85
C VAL A 94 -18.92 0.30 -0.33
N PRO A 95 -19.92 0.26 0.56
CA PRO A 95 -20.42 -1.00 1.10
C PRO A 95 -20.92 -1.87 -0.06
N ARG A 96 -20.27 -3.01 -0.27
CA ARG A 96 -20.78 -4.07 -1.15
C ARG A 96 -21.61 -5.01 -0.29
N ILE A 97 -22.80 -5.32 -0.79
CA ILE A 97 -23.84 -6.11 -0.12
C ILE A 97 -23.42 -7.58 0.12
N ASP A 98 -22.39 -8.05 -0.59
CA ASP A 98 -21.76 -9.35 -0.33
C ASP A 98 -20.50 -9.16 0.52
N GLU A 99 -20.66 -9.22 1.85
CA GLU A 99 -19.58 -9.29 2.82
C GLU A 99 -18.83 -10.63 2.69
N LYS A 100 -18.10 -10.82 1.60
CA LYS A 100 -17.04 -11.83 1.57
C LYS A 100 -16.00 -11.42 2.60
N GLN A 101 -15.94 -12.18 3.69
CA GLN A 101 -14.93 -12.07 4.74
C GLN A 101 -13.56 -11.79 4.12
N PHE A 102 -12.96 -10.65 4.50
CA PHE A 102 -11.64 -10.28 4.02
C PHE A 102 -10.63 -11.38 4.38
N GLN A 103 -9.81 -11.76 3.39
CA GLN A 103 -8.85 -12.86 3.51
C GLN A 103 -7.46 -12.39 3.94
N LEU A 104 -7.27 -11.08 4.08
CA LEU A 104 -5.97 -10.47 4.35
C LEU A 104 -5.41 -10.88 5.71
N GLU A 105 -4.23 -11.51 5.68
CA GLU A 105 -3.49 -11.95 6.86
C GLU A 105 -2.16 -11.20 7.01
N GLN A 106 -1.56 -10.73 5.91
CA GLN A 106 -0.25 -10.08 5.92
C GLN A 106 -0.20 -8.89 4.95
N VAL A 107 0.40 -7.80 5.42
CA VAL A 107 0.67 -6.60 4.62
C VAL A 107 2.16 -6.30 4.66
N GLU A 108 2.78 -6.12 3.51
CA GLU A 108 4.16 -5.71 3.36
C GLU A 108 4.24 -4.37 2.62
N ILE A 109 4.92 -3.40 3.23
CA ILE A 109 5.16 -2.09 2.67
C ILE A 109 6.65 -2.00 2.40
N ILE A 110 7.02 -2.19 1.13
CA ILE A 110 8.42 -2.24 0.72
C ILE A 110 8.82 -0.88 0.20
N ALA A 111 9.79 -0.25 0.85
CA ALA A 111 10.42 0.97 0.36
C ALA A 111 9.41 2.10 0.05
N SER A 112 8.25 2.15 0.72
CA SER A 112 7.11 2.99 0.33
C SER A 112 6.68 3.98 1.40
N HIS A 113 6.27 5.17 0.95
CA HIS A 113 5.62 6.16 1.79
C HIS A 113 4.14 5.84 1.95
N VAL A 114 3.61 6.09 3.14
CA VAL A 114 2.17 6.12 3.44
C VAL A 114 1.84 7.48 4.01
N LEU A 115 1.14 8.30 3.22
CA LEU A 115 0.89 9.71 3.58
C LEU A 115 -0.17 9.84 4.67
N TYR A 116 -1.31 9.18 4.50
CA TYR A 116 -2.40 9.17 5.47
C TYR A 116 -2.40 7.85 6.23
N LYS A 117 -1.52 7.73 7.23
CA LYS A 117 -1.32 6.48 7.98
C LYS A 117 -2.57 6.09 8.76
N ASP A 118 -3.23 7.02 9.43
CA ASP A 118 -4.43 6.71 10.21
C ASP A 118 -5.57 6.22 9.32
N ASP A 119 -5.77 6.83 8.14
CA ASP A 119 -6.74 6.36 7.15
C ASP A 119 -6.39 4.96 6.63
N PHE A 120 -5.10 4.72 6.36
CA PHE A 120 -4.62 3.40 5.94
C PHE A 120 -4.79 2.34 7.03
N LEU A 121 -4.50 2.66 8.28
CA LEU A 121 -4.69 1.76 9.41
C LEU A 121 -6.18 1.48 9.69
N LYS A 122 -7.03 2.51 9.58
CA LYS A 122 -8.49 2.37 9.64
C LYS A 122 -9.04 1.51 8.49
N TYR A 123 -8.43 1.59 7.31
CA TYR A 123 -8.76 0.71 6.21
C TYR A 123 -8.38 -0.75 6.50
N LEU A 124 -7.19 -0.97 7.06
CA LEU A 124 -6.71 -2.30 7.45
C LEU A 124 -7.51 -2.90 8.60
N SER A 125 -7.99 -2.09 9.55
CA SER A 125 -8.75 -2.58 10.71
C SER A 125 -10.08 -3.24 10.34
N LEU A 126 -10.55 -3.05 9.10
CA LEU A 126 -11.72 -3.74 8.57
C LEU A 126 -11.43 -5.20 8.21
N ALA A 127 -10.16 -5.59 8.03
CA ALA A 127 -9.75 -6.97 7.86
C ALA A 127 -9.30 -7.56 9.21
N PRO A 128 -10.14 -8.37 9.89
CA PRO A 128 -9.85 -8.81 11.26
C PRO A 128 -8.72 -9.83 11.37
N ASN A 129 -8.29 -10.42 10.25
CA ASN A 129 -7.36 -11.55 10.22
C ASN A 129 -5.89 -11.13 10.06
N ILE A 130 -5.58 -9.84 10.05
CA ILE A 130 -4.21 -9.35 9.84
C ILE A 130 -3.34 -9.72 11.04
N LYS A 131 -2.36 -10.59 10.79
CA LYS A 131 -1.35 -11.03 11.76
C LYS A 131 -0.08 -10.20 11.70
N PHE A 132 0.31 -9.76 10.50
CA PHE A 132 1.59 -9.08 10.29
C PHE A 132 1.44 -7.82 9.43
N LEU A 133 2.01 -6.72 9.92
CA LEU A 133 2.32 -5.53 9.13
C LEU A 133 3.84 -5.38 9.07
N ARG A 134 4.41 -5.56 7.89
CA ARG A 134 5.87 -5.53 7.68
C ARG A 134 6.26 -4.27 6.93
N ILE A 135 7.19 -3.51 7.49
CA ILE A 135 7.80 -2.36 6.85
C ILE A 135 9.20 -2.78 6.42
N LEU A 136 9.39 -2.98 5.11
CA LEU A 136 10.62 -3.50 4.54
C LEU A 136 11.44 -2.39 3.90
N LEU A 137 12.70 -2.29 4.32
CA LEU A 137 13.68 -1.34 3.79
C LEU A 137 14.82 -2.12 3.13
N PRO A 138 15.21 -1.78 1.89
CA PRO A 138 16.43 -2.32 1.31
C PRO A 138 17.63 -2.07 2.24
N CYS A 139 18.50 -3.08 2.45
CA CYS A 139 19.57 -3.02 3.46
C CYS A 139 20.49 -1.78 3.34
N HIS A 140 20.79 -1.38 2.10
CA HIS A 140 21.60 -0.20 1.80
C HIS A 140 20.92 1.13 2.22
N TRP A 141 19.61 1.12 2.48
CA TRP A 141 18.87 2.26 3.00
C TRP A 141 18.87 2.27 4.52
N THR A 142 18.79 1.11 5.16
CA THR A 142 18.78 0.98 6.62
C THR A 142 20.01 1.65 7.25
N GLU A 143 21.19 1.48 6.65
CA GLU A 143 22.41 2.18 7.10
C GLU A 143 22.32 3.71 6.90
N ARG A 144 21.70 4.15 5.81
CA ARG A 144 21.58 5.58 5.47
C ARG A 144 20.59 6.31 6.38
N VAL A 145 19.46 5.67 6.71
CA VAL A 145 18.51 6.19 7.72
C VAL A 145 19.20 6.30 9.08
N LYS A 146 19.92 5.25 9.50
CA LYS A 146 20.63 5.23 10.79
C LYS A 146 21.69 6.32 10.90
N ARG A 147 22.46 6.58 9.83
CA ARG A 147 23.52 7.61 9.82
C ARG A 147 22.96 9.03 9.77
N CYS A 148 21.77 9.23 9.22
CA CYS A 148 21.20 10.55 9.09
C CYS A 148 20.17 10.83 10.18
N THR A 149 20.70 11.04 11.39
CA THR A 149 19.91 11.49 12.54
C THR A 149 20.06 12.99 12.73
N PHE A 150 18.91 13.64 13.02
CA PHE A 150 18.69 15.08 13.20
C PHE A 150 18.64 15.93 11.92
N GLY A 151 17.49 16.57 11.68
CA GLY A 151 17.27 17.56 10.61
C GLY A 151 16.72 17.01 9.29
N CYS A 152 17.29 15.94 8.74
CA CYS A 152 16.91 15.47 7.38
C CYS A 152 15.70 14.53 7.32
N PHE A 153 15.44 13.76 8.39
CA PHE A 153 14.50 12.62 8.39
C PHE A 153 13.38 12.70 9.44
N ARG A 154 13.22 13.84 10.12
CA ARG A 154 12.10 14.07 11.06
C ARG A 154 10.82 14.59 10.39
N ASN A 155 10.80 14.69 9.06
CA ASN A 155 9.58 15.00 8.32
C ASN A 155 8.60 13.81 8.42
N ASN A 156 7.31 14.08 8.61
CA ASN A 156 6.21 13.11 8.61
C ASN A 156 6.25 12.14 7.41
N ASP A 157 6.81 12.58 6.29
CA ASP A 157 7.05 11.72 5.12
C ASP A 157 7.94 10.52 5.46
N PHE A 158 9.04 10.73 6.18
CA PHE A 158 10.02 9.67 6.49
C PHE A 158 9.67 8.85 7.73
N ALA A 159 8.66 9.26 8.50
CA ALA A 159 8.15 8.49 9.62
C ALA A 159 7.68 7.08 9.19
N CYS A 160 7.33 6.88 7.92
CA CYS A 160 6.98 5.57 7.37
C CYS A 160 8.06 4.51 7.52
N PHE A 161 9.32 4.93 7.67
CA PHE A 161 10.49 4.04 7.72
C PHE A 161 11.01 3.83 9.14
N MET A 162 10.28 4.32 10.13
CA MET A 162 10.68 4.30 11.54
C MET A 162 9.51 3.85 12.40
N GLU A 163 9.80 3.12 13.48
CA GLU A 163 8.78 2.59 14.41
C GLU A 163 7.85 3.68 14.96
N TYR A 164 8.40 4.84 15.35
CA TYR A 164 7.60 5.93 15.92
C TYR A 164 6.51 6.46 14.97
N GLY A 165 6.71 6.35 13.65
CA GLY A 165 5.74 6.77 12.66
C GLY A 165 4.54 5.85 12.52
N TRP A 166 4.59 4.68 13.17
CA TRP A 166 3.54 3.65 13.17
C TRP A 166 3.01 3.40 14.59
N SER A 167 3.18 4.36 15.50
CA SER A 167 2.73 4.26 16.89
C SER A 167 1.22 3.98 17.02
N SER A 168 0.39 4.48 16.09
CA SER A 168 -1.05 4.22 16.04
C SER A 168 -1.43 2.78 15.68
N VAL A 169 -0.50 1.91 15.24
CA VAL A 169 -0.82 0.53 14.84
C VAL A 169 -1.50 -0.24 15.97
N SER A 170 -1.00 -0.13 17.20
CA SER A 170 -1.58 -0.82 18.37
C SER A 170 -3.03 -0.42 18.66
N TYR A 171 -3.43 0.81 18.29
CA TYR A 171 -4.78 1.31 18.47
C TYR A 171 -5.74 0.74 17.40
N TYR A 172 -5.33 0.71 16.13
CA TYR A 172 -6.18 0.25 15.02
C TYR A 172 -6.15 -1.27 14.81
N LEU A 173 -5.02 -1.91 15.10
CA LEU A 173 -4.69 -3.29 14.80
C LEU A 173 -4.06 -3.98 16.04
N PRO A 174 -4.82 -4.15 17.14
CA PRO A 174 -4.27 -4.56 18.43
C PRO A 174 -3.67 -5.98 18.45
N HIS A 175 -4.05 -6.84 17.50
CA HIS A 175 -3.56 -8.21 17.39
C HIS A 175 -2.52 -8.41 16.28
N THR A 176 -2.11 -7.33 15.61
CA THR A 176 -1.15 -7.38 14.51
C THR A 176 0.26 -7.10 15.02
N SER A 177 1.21 -7.95 14.62
CA SER A 177 2.64 -7.72 14.85
C SER A 177 3.20 -6.75 13.82
N LEU A 178 3.74 -5.62 14.28
CA LEU A 178 4.50 -4.68 13.46
C LEU A 178 5.97 -5.13 13.39
N VAL A 179 6.49 -5.33 12.19
CA VAL A 179 7.86 -5.82 11.96
C VAL A 179 8.59 -4.86 11.03
N PHE A 180 9.80 -4.45 11.41
CA PHE A 180 10.74 -3.72 10.55
C PHE A 180 11.88 -4.65 10.14
N ALA A 181 12.20 -4.70 8.85
CA ALA A 181 13.33 -5.47 8.33
C ALA A 181 14.02 -4.74 7.17
#